data_AF-A0A349GSA1-F1
#
_entry.id   AF-A0A349GSA1-F1
#
_cell.length_a   1.000
_cell.length_b   1.000
_cell.length_c   1.000
_cell.angle_alpha   90.00
_cell.angle_beta   90.00
_cell.angle_gamma   90.00
#
_symmetry.space_group_name_H-M   'P 1'
#
loop_
_entity.id
_entity.type
_entity.pdbx_description
1 polymer ?
#
loop_
_entity_poly.entity_id
_entity_poly.type
_entity_poly.pdbx_seq_one_letter_code
_entity_poly.pdbx_strand_id
1 'polypeptide(L)'
;MRWTRVYLSMGSNIGNKYYYLLGGIFAVSNLKKTKVTSLSKFYSTDPVGYLDQDKFLNCAIEIKTQLLPYELLRELQKIELNLKRVRKFRWGPRTLDIDIISYGNLTLNTKDLVIPHPRFKERSFVLIPLLDVIRDKSYIRSIIDYSDKSVRLEKKIPLLVSSCLLGNKISYKGTDNHNYIVTKLLKDRFKFIETCPEVEGGLSTPRLPAERNCDRVINTQGIDVTKEFKLGAEKALKKTFDNNIKIALLKGKSPSCGIDTIYDGTFKKNIISGNGITTDLLLLNGVDIIEVNKDEQ
;
A
#
# COMPACT_ATOMS: atom_id res chain seq x y z
N MET A 1 -16.66 -21.82 -6.61
CA MET A 1 -16.60 -20.93 -5.44
C MET A 1 -17.13 -19.55 -5.82
N ARG A 2 -18.02 -18.96 -5.01
CA ARG A 2 -18.65 -17.66 -5.28
C ARG A 2 -17.82 -16.51 -4.68
N TRP A 3 -17.71 -15.41 -5.42
CA TRP A 3 -17.13 -14.17 -4.89
C TRP A 3 -18.05 -13.60 -3.79
N THR A 4 -17.52 -13.51 -2.57
CA THR A 4 -18.21 -13.01 -1.40
C THR A 4 -17.63 -11.66 -1.02
N ARG A 5 -18.51 -10.71 -0.67
CA ARG A 5 -18.07 -9.40 -0.20
C ARG A 5 -17.70 -9.50 1.28
N VAL A 6 -16.57 -8.89 1.64
CA VAL A 6 -16.10 -8.82 3.01
C VAL A 6 -15.72 -7.36 3.30
N TYR A 7 -16.06 -6.87 4.48
CA TYR A 7 -15.61 -5.57 4.95
C TYR A 7 -14.53 -5.78 6.01
N LEU A 8 -13.38 -5.15 5.81
CA LEU A 8 -12.26 -5.20 6.74
C LEU A 8 -12.07 -3.82 7.39
N SER A 9 -11.74 -3.81 8.67
CA SER A 9 -11.25 -2.63 9.38
C SER A 9 -9.75 -2.77 9.55
N MET A 10 -9.01 -1.69 9.31
CA MET A 10 -7.55 -1.66 9.43
C MET A 10 -7.13 -0.51 10.34
N GLY A 11 -6.16 -0.77 11.22
CA GLY A 11 -5.64 0.21 12.17
C GLY A 11 -4.13 0.14 12.33
N SER A 12 -3.48 1.28 12.55
CA SER A 12 -2.04 1.38 12.85
C SER A 12 -1.77 2.52 13.82
N ASN A 13 -0.89 2.32 14.80
CA ASN A 13 -0.47 3.38 15.73
C ASN A 13 1.05 3.48 15.97
N ILE A 14 1.87 2.61 15.38
CA ILE A 14 3.33 2.72 15.44
C ILE A 14 3.90 3.35 14.18
N GLY A 15 4.92 4.18 14.35
CA GLY A 15 5.81 4.60 13.28
C GLY A 15 5.07 5.29 12.13
N ASN A 16 5.45 4.98 10.89
CA ASN A 16 4.76 5.51 9.73
C ASN A 16 3.43 4.76 9.49
N LYS A 17 2.37 5.24 10.14
CA LYS A 17 1.03 4.63 10.10
C LYS A 17 0.47 4.48 8.69
N TYR A 18 0.75 5.44 7.80
CA TYR A 18 0.35 5.36 6.41
C TYR A 18 1.10 4.27 5.66
N TYR A 19 2.40 4.09 5.92
CA TYR A 19 3.18 3.00 5.32
C TYR A 19 2.58 1.64 5.65
N TYR A 20 2.23 1.39 6.92
CA TYR A 20 1.66 0.11 7.32
C TYR A 20 0.25 -0.12 6.76
N LEU A 21 -0.63 0.89 6.78
CA LEU A 21 -1.97 0.74 6.21
C LEU A 21 -1.90 0.51 4.69
N LEU A 22 -1.11 1.30 3.96
CA LEU A 22 -0.95 1.14 2.52
C LEU A 22 -0.29 -0.21 2.18
N GLY A 23 0.75 -0.61 2.91
CA GLY A 23 1.38 -1.92 2.76
C GLY A 23 0.39 -3.06 2.99
N GLY A 24 -0.46 -2.95 4.01
CA GLY A 24 -1.55 -3.89 4.27
C GLY A 24 -2.58 -3.95 3.13
N ILE A 25 -3.01 -2.80 2.61
CA ILE A 25 -3.96 -2.71 1.48
C ILE A 25 -3.38 -3.38 0.24
N PHE A 26 -2.13 -3.08 -0.12
CA PHE A 26 -1.47 -3.71 -1.27
C PHE A 26 -1.24 -5.20 -1.04
N ALA A 27 -0.86 -5.62 0.16
CA ALA A 27 -0.72 -7.04 0.49
C ALA A 27 -2.06 -7.81 0.37
N VAL A 28 -3.17 -7.22 0.84
CA VAL A 28 -4.52 -7.79 0.65
C VAL A 28 -4.87 -7.84 -0.84
N SER A 29 -4.52 -6.82 -1.63
CA SER A 29 -4.77 -6.81 -3.07
C SER A 29 -3.98 -7.88 -3.84
N ASN A 30 -2.84 -8.31 -3.31
CA ASN A 30 -2.01 -9.37 -3.88
C ASN A 30 -2.45 -10.79 -3.46
N LEU A 31 -3.44 -10.93 -2.57
CA LEU A 31 -3.97 -12.25 -2.21
C LEU A 31 -4.68 -12.89 -3.40
N LYS A 32 -4.38 -14.17 -3.65
CA LYS A 32 -5.08 -14.95 -4.69
C LYS A 32 -6.58 -14.96 -4.42
N LYS A 33 -7.37 -14.89 -5.51
CA LYS A 33 -8.84 -14.92 -5.46
C LYS A 33 -9.44 -13.84 -4.56
N THR A 34 -8.76 -12.71 -4.41
CA THR A 34 -9.20 -11.56 -3.61
C THR A 34 -9.03 -10.28 -4.43
N LYS A 35 -9.95 -9.33 -4.29
CA LYS A 35 -9.89 -8.02 -4.95
C LYS A 35 -10.35 -6.97 -3.96
N VAL A 36 -9.56 -5.91 -3.78
CA VAL A 36 -10.00 -4.72 -3.04
C VAL A 36 -10.87 -3.89 -3.97
N THR A 37 -12.12 -3.62 -3.58
CA THR A 37 -13.12 -2.95 -4.42
C THR A 37 -13.50 -1.57 -3.92
N SER A 38 -13.20 -1.24 -2.67
CA SER A 38 -13.38 0.10 -2.11
C SER A 38 -12.44 0.32 -0.93
N LEU A 39 -12.12 1.57 -0.66
CA LEU A 39 -11.27 2.02 0.44
C LEU A 39 -11.89 3.28 1.03
N SER A 40 -12.02 3.38 2.35
CA SER A 40 -12.49 4.59 3.03
C SER A 40 -11.45 5.71 3.00
N LYS A 41 -11.80 6.90 3.46
CA LYS A 41 -10.79 7.89 3.87
C LYS A 41 -10.02 7.37 5.09
N PHE A 42 -8.96 8.07 5.45
CA PHE A 42 -8.16 7.76 6.63
C PHE A 42 -8.61 8.62 7.81
N TYR A 43 -8.75 8.02 8.97
CA TYR A 43 -9.27 8.68 10.17
C TYR A 43 -8.30 8.51 11.32
N SER A 44 -7.91 9.60 11.97
CA SER A 44 -7.15 9.55 13.21
C SER A 44 -8.07 9.43 14.41
N THR A 45 -7.72 8.57 15.36
CA THR A 45 -8.47 8.39 16.61
C THR A 45 -7.54 8.43 17.82
N ASP A 46 -8.03 9.01 18.91
CA ASP A 46 -7.32 8.96 20.19
C ASP A 46 -7.22 7.49 20.67
N PRO A 47 -6.15 7.11 21.38
CA PRO A 47 -6.04 5.76 21.92
C PRO A 47 -7.14 5.50 22.96
N VAL A 48 -7.72 4.30 22.92
CA VAL A 48 -8.70 3.86 23.92
C VAL A 48 -7.96 3.08 25.01
N GLY A 49 -8.10 3.50 26.27
CA GLY A 49 -7.46 2.85 27.42
C GLY A 49 -6.13 3.50 27.78
N TYR A 50 -4.99 2.93 27.34
CA TYR A 50 -3.66 3.45 27.66
C TYR A 50 -3.40 4.75 26.89
N LEU A 51 -3.32 5.89 27.57
CA LEU A 51 -3.30 7.21 26.93
C LEU A 51 -1.90 7.68 26.48
N ASP A 52 -0.84 7.07 27.00
CA ASP A 52 0.55 7.40 26.63
C ASP A 52 1.01 6.62 25.39
N GLN A 53 0.28 6.81 24.29
CA GLN A 53 0.63 6.24 22.99
C GLN A 53 0.17 7.16 21.85
N ASP A 54 0.81 7.01 20.69
CA ASP A 54 0.41 7.75 19.49
C ASP A 54 -1.04 7.47 19.09
N LYS A 55 -1.67 8.48 18.47
CA LYS A 55 -2.99 8.33 17.87
C LYS A 55 -3.01 7.22 16.84
N PHE A 56 -4.09 6.47 16.78
CA PHE A 56 -4.32 5.50 15.73
C PHE A 56 -4.65 6.21 14.42
N LEU A 57 -4.33 5.56 13.32
CA LEU A 57 -4.83 5.84 11.98
C LEU A 57 -5.64 4.62 11.54
N ASN A 58 -6.88 4.84 11.12
CA ASN A 58 -7.82 3.79 10.77
C ASN A 58 -8.39 4.00 9.36
N CYS A 59 -8.68 2.90 8.68
CA CYS A 59 -9.47 2.88 7.45
C CYS A 59 -10.26 1.58 7.34
N ALA A 60 -11.32 1.57 6.54
CA ALA A 60 -12.05 0.37 6.15
C ALA A 60 -11.83 0.09 4.66
N ILE A 61 -11.78 -1.19 4.30
CA ILE A 61 -11.76 -1.63 2.89
C ILE A 61 -12.91 -2.60 2.62
N GLU A 62 -13.51 -2.47 1.45
CA GLU A 62 -14.35 -3.51 0.86
C GLU A 62 -13.45 -4.42 0.02
N ILE A 63 -13.54 -5.71 0.25
CA ILE A 63 -12.98 -6.72 -0.66
C ILE A 63 -14.06 -7.63 -1.20
N LYS A 64 -13.79 -8.22 -2.36
CA LYS A 64 -14.45 -9.45 -2.81
C LYS A 64 -13.43 -10.58 -2.76
N THR A 65 -13.79 -11.73 -2.21
CA THR A 65 -12.90 -12.89 -2.16
C THR A 65 -13.65 -14.20 -2.40
N GLN A 66 -12.96 -15.21 -2.93
CA GLN A 66 -13.45 -16.60 -3.00
C GLN A 66 -12.85 -17.49 -1.91
N LEU A 67 -11.97 -16.94 -1.06
CA LEU A 67 -11.47 -17.66 0.11
C LEU A 67 -12.62 -18.01 1.06
N LEU A 68 -12.41 -18.99 1.92
CA LEU A 68 -13.29 -19.26 3.07
C LEU A 68 -12.90 -18.33 4.24
N PRO A 69 -13.81 -18.08 5.21
CA PRO A 69 -13.54 -17.16 6.33
C PRO A 69 -12.24 -17.45 7.08
N TYR A 70 -11.97 -18.73 7.39
CA TYR A 70 -10.73 -19.14 8.07
C TYR A 70 -9.49 -19.08 7.17
N GLU A 71 -9.65 -19.25 5.85
CA GLU A 71 -8.54 -19.06 4.91
C GLU A 71 -8.15 -17.58 4.84
N LEU A 72 -9.16 -16.69 4.70
CA LEU A 72 -8.93 -15.26 4.74
C LEU A 72 -8.29 -14.84 6.06
N LEU A 73 -8.81 -15.29 7.20
CA LEU A 73 -8.24 -14.97 8.52
C LEU A 73 -6.74 -15.32 8.58
N ARG A 74 -6.37 -16.53 8.12
CA ARG A 74 -4.96 -16.96 8.08
C ARG A 74 -4.10 -16.07 7.18
N GLU A 75 -4.59 -15.68 6.01
CA GLU A 75 -3.86 -14.78 5.11
C GLU A 75 -3.70 -13.37 5.71
N LEU A 76 -4.75 -12.83 6.35
CA LEU A 76 -4.67 -11.53 7.03
C LEU A 76 -3.67 -11.56 8.20
N GLN A 77 -3.67 -12.62 9.00
CA GLN A 77 -2.70 -12.80 10.08
C GLN A 77 -1.25 -12.91 9.57
N LYS A 78 -1.02 -13.55 8.41
CA LYS A 78 0.30 -13.56 7.76
C LYS A 78 0.73 -12.17 7.31
N ILE A 79 -0.19 -11.39 6.72
CA ILE A 79 0.08 -10.00 6.31
C ILE A 79 0.48 -9.17 7.53
N GLU A 80 -0.29 -9.24 8.61
CA GLU A 80 0.07 -8.57 9.86
C GLU A 80 1.44 -9.01 10.37
N LEU A 81 1.72 -10.32 10.41
CA LEU A 81 2.99 -10.83 10.92
C LEU A 81 4.18 -10.32 10.10
N ASN A 82 4.04 -10.26 8.78
CA ASN A 82 5.07 -9.77 7.88
C ASN A 82 5.33 -8.27 8.10
N LEU A 83 4.28 -7.47 8.29
CA LEU A 83 4.38 -6.04 8.59
C LEU A 83 4.73 -5.73 10.06
N LYS A 84 4.59 -6.72 10.97
CA LYS A 84 5.02 -6.68 12.38
C LYS A 84 6.48 -7.09 12.58
N ARG A 85 7.18 -7.64 11.57
CA ARG A 85 8.59 -8.03 11.68
C ARG A 85 9.55 -6.84 11.91
N VAL A 86 9.05 -5.61 11.88
CA VAL A 86 9.67 -4.43 12.50
C VAL A 86 9.36 -4.40 14.01
N ARG A 87 9.94 -5.29 14.82
CA ARG A 87 9.56 -5.49 16.24
C ARG A 87 10.20 -4.51 17.24
N LYS A 88 9.39 -3.98 18.17
CA LYS A 88 9.73 -3.84 19.61
C LYS A 88 8.51 -4.17 20.51
N PHE A 89 8.57 -5.31 21.21
CA PHE A 89 7.77 -5.80 22.38
C PHE A 89 6.32 -6.37 22.25
N ARG A 90 6.00 -7.31 23.18
CA ARG A 90 4.72 -8.05 23.36
C ARG A 90 3.76 -7.19 24.21
N TRP A 91 2.50 -7.04 23.77
CA TRP A 91 1.49 -6.08 24.28
C TRP A 91 1.76 -4.60 23.97
N GLY A 92 2.82 -4.31 23.21
CA GLY A 92 3.10 -2.98 22.67
C GLY A 92 2.18 -2.61 21.50
N PRO A 93 2.25 -1.35 21.04
CA PRO A 93 1.43 -0.85 19.95
C PRO A 93 1.61 -1.70 18.66
N ARG A 94 0.63 -1.68 17.74
CA ARG A 94 0.63 -2.56 16.54
C ARG A 94 1.05 -1.75 15.32
N THR A 95 1.94 -2.30 14.51
CA THR A 95 2.26 -1.74 13.20
C THR A 95 1.06 -1.85 12.26
N LEU A 96 0.33 -2.96 12.29
CA LEU A 96 -0.93 -3.13 11.56
C LEU A 96 -1.85 -4.10 12.29
N ASP A 97 -3.14 -3.79 12.28
CA ASP A 97 -4.25 -4.63 12.73
C ASP A 97 -5.29 -4.71 11.62
N ILE A 98 -5.79 -5.91 11.31
CA ILE A 98 -6.80 -6.15 10.28
C ILE A 98 -7.91 -7.04 10.83
N ASP A 99 -9.09 -6.46 11.04
CA ASP A 99 -10.27 -7.16 11.54
C ASP A 99 -11.28 -7.46 10.41
N ILE A 100 -11.82 -8.67 10.38
CA ILE A 100 -12.97 -9.04 9.54
C ILE A 100 -14.25 -8.54 10.20
N ILE A 101 -14.87 -7.50 9.66
CA ILE A 101 -16.11 -6.93 10.23
C ILE A 101 -17.34 -7.74 9.82
N SER A 102 -17.46 -8.11 8.54
CA SER A 102 -18.55 -8.96 8.06
C SER A 102 -18.16 -9.72 6.80
N TYR A 103 -18.85 -10.84 6.54
CA TYR A 103 -18.52 -11.79 5.47
C TYR A 103 -19.78 -12.22 4.72
N GLY A 104 -20.18 -11.46 3.70
CA GLY A 104 -21.49 -11.62 3.09
C GLY A 104 -22.60 -11.50 4.13
N ASN A 105 -23.50 -12.48 4.14
CA ASN A 105 -24.56 -12.61 5.15
C ASN A 105 -24.24 -13.71 6.18
N LEU A 106 -22.98 -14.12 6.29
CA LEU A 106 -22.57 -15.19 7.19
C LEU A 106 -22.63 -14.71 8.64
N THR A 107 -23.29 -15.52 9.48
CA THR A 107 -23.12 -15.48 10.93
C THR A 107 -22.24 -16.65 11.35
N LEU A 108 -21.17 -16.37 12.08
CA LEU A 108 -20.26 -17.37 12.60
C LEU A 108 -19.97 -17.02 14.06
N ASN A 109 -20.08 -17.99 14.96
CA ASN A 109 -19.75 -17.82 16.37
C ASN A 109 -18.93 -19.02 16.84
N THR A 110 -17.62 -18.90 16.71
CA THR A 110 -16.66 -19.93 17.15
C THR A 110 -15.58 -19.30 18.01
N LYS A 111 -14.79 -20.14 18.68
CA LYS A 111 -13.68 -19.68 19.53
C LYS A 111 -12.65 -18.84 18.77
N ASP A 112 -12.39 -19.19 17.51
CA ASP A 112 -11.31 -18.58 16.72
C ASP A 112 -11.77 -17.47 15.78
N LEU A 113 -13.06 -17.43 15.43
CA LEU A 113 -13.63 -16.43 14.52
C LEU A 113 -15.11 -16.17 14.81
N VAL A 114 -15.45 -14.89 15.00
CA VAL A 114 -16.82 -14.41 15.20
C VAL A 114 -17.15 -13.40 14.10
N ILE A 115 -18.24 -13.63 13.37
CA ILE A 115 -18.71 -12.80 12.25
C ILE A 115 -20.22 -12.57 12.42
N PRO A 116 -20.71 -11.32 12.35
CA PRO A 116 -19.95 -10.07 12.30
C PRO A 116 -19.04 -9.88 13.53
N HIS A 117 -17.97 -9.09 13.40
CA HIS A 117 -17.04 -8.85 14.51
C HIS A 117 -17.79 -8.37 15.76
N PRO A 118 -17.68 -9.01 16.93
CA PRO A 118 -18.65 -8.87 18.01
C PRO A 118 -18.80 -7.44 18.55
N ARG A 119 -17.72 -6.67 18.54
CA ARG A 119 -17.66 -5.31 19.12
C ARG A 119 -17.65 -4.19 18.09
N PHE A 120 -17.94 -4.46 16.81
CA PHE A 120 -17.84 -3.42 15.77
C PHE A 120 -18.84 -2.27 16.01
N LYS A 121 -19.99 -2.57 16.61
CA LYS A 121 -21.09 -1.63 16.88
C LYS A 121 -20.74 -0.59 17.97
N GLU A 122 -19.77 -0.90 18.81
CA GLU A 122 -19.35 -0.05 19.93
C GLU A 122 -18.18 0.88 19.55
N ARG A 123 -17.69 0.81 18.30
CA ARG A 123 -16.42 1.41 17.89
C ARG A 123 -16.63 2.40 16.76
N SER A 124 -16.73 3.68 17.07
CA SER A 124 -16.86 4.76 16.07
C SER A 124 -15.72 4.74 15.06
N PHE A 125 -14.50 4.40 15.49
CA PHE A 125 -13.34 4.27 14.61
C PHE A 125 -13.45 3.12 13.59
N VAL A 126 -14.38 2.19 13.78
CA VAL A 126 -14.75 1.17 12.79
C VAL A 126 -15.95 1.64 11.98
N LEU A 127 -17.00 2.14 12.63
CA LEU A 127 -18.26 2.50 11.98
C LEU A 127 -18.13 3.69 11.01
N ILE A 128 -17.37 4.72 11.39
CA ILE A 128 -17.20 5.93 10.57
C ILE A 128 -16.45 5.62 9.26
N PRO A 129 -15.28 4.92 9.27
CA PRO A 129 -14.66 4.47 8.02
C PRO A 129 -15.56 3.50 7.24
N LEU A 130 -16.30 2.63 7.91
CA LEU A 130 -17.20 1.66 7.26
C LEU A 130 -18.31 2.36 6.45
N LEU A 131 -18.81 3.52 6.88
CA LEU A 131 -19.77 4.32 6.12
C LEU A 131 -19.26 4.75 4.74
N ASP A 132 -17.95 4.88 4.53
CA ASP A 132 -17.39 5.26 3.23
C ASP A 132 -17.49 4.12 2.21
N VAL A 133 -17.47 2.87 2.68
CA VAL A 133 -17.34 1.68 1.80
C VAL A 133 -18.56 0.77 1.79
N ILE A 134 -19.39 0.80 2.84
CA ILE A 134 -20.56 -0.07 2.93
C ILE A 134 -21.65 0.36 1.95
N ARG A 135 -22.29 -0.63 1.30
CA ARG A 135 -23.35 -0.36 0.31
C ARG A 135 -24.64 0.16 0.93
N ASP A 136 -25.14 -0.55 1.93
CA ASP A 136 -26.29 -0.09 2.70
C ASP A 136 -25.81 0.55 3.99
N LYS A 137 -26.03 1.87 4.07
CA LYS A 137 -25.59 2.70 5.19
C LYS A 137 -26.66 2.82 6.26
N SER A 138 -27.89 2.38 6.03
CA SER A 138 -29.03 2.60 6.93
C SER A 138 -28.76 2.10 8.35
N TYR A 139 -28.35 0.82 8.46
CA TYR A 139 -28.03 0.20 9.73
C TYR A 139 -26.82 0.84 10.42
N ILE A 140 -25.75 1.13 9.68
CA ILE A 140 -24.56 1.76 10.27
C ILE A 140 -24.88 3.17 10.74
N ARG A 141 -25.68 3.94 9.99
CA ARG A 141 -26.12 5.29 10.37
C ARG A 141 -26.98 5.31 11.63
N SER A 142 -27.73 4.24 11.92
CA SER A 142 -28.60 4.18 13.09
C SER A 142 -27.88 3.82 14.39
N ILE A 143 -26.65 3.29 14.31
CA ILE A 143 -25.86 2.87 15.49
C ILE A 143 -24.62 3.74 15.74
N ILE A 144 -24.29 4.67 14.84
CA ILE A 144 -23.18 5.59 15.04
C ILE A 144 -23.52 6.63 16.10
N ASP A 145 -22.59 6.81 17.04
CA ASP A 145 -22.58 7.96 17.92
C ASP A 145 -21.95 9.16 17.18
N TYR A 146 -22.78 10.05 16.66
CA TYR A 146 -22.33 11.27 15.98
C TYR A 146 -21.76 12.33 16.94
N SER A 147 -21.95 12.15 18.25
CA SER A 147 -21.35 13.04 19.26
C SER A 147 -19.87 12.71 19.52
N ASP A 148 -19.41 11.54 19.09
CA ASP A 148 -18.02 11.10 19.24
C ASP A 148 -17.06 11.90 18.34
N LYS A 149 -16.36 12.86 18.96
CA LYS A 149 -15.33 13.69 18.31
C LYS A 149 -13.93 13.06 18.36
N SER A 150 -13.79 11.84 18.86
CA SER A 150 -12.50 11.14 18.89
C SER A 150 -12.04 10.75 17.48
N VAL A 151 -12.97 10.57 16.54
CA VAL A 151 -12.69 10.18 15.15
C VAL A 151 -12.62 11.39 14.25
N ARG A 152 -11.42 11.65 13.70
CA ARG A 152 -11.14 12.85 12.89
C ARG A 152 -10.63 12.46 11.52
N LEU A 153 -11.18 13.08 10.49
CA LEU A 153 -10.73 12.88 9.12
C LEU A 153 -9.32 13.46 8.93
N GLU A 154 -8.40 12.66 8.43
CA GLU A 154 -7.05 13.12 8.13
C GLU A 154 -6.98 13.92 6.83
N LYS A 155 -6.03 14.86 6.79
CA LYS A 155 -5.72 15.62 5.58
C LYS A 155 -4.97 14.73 4.59
N LYS A 156 -5.09 15.05 3.29
CA LYS A 156 -4.32 14.37 2.24
C LYS A 156 -2.84 14.67 2.45
N ILE A 157 -2.02 13.63 2.56
CA ILE A 157 -0.56 13.75 2.59
C ILE A 157 0.03 13.53 1.18
N PRO A 158 1.24 14.03 0.91
CA PRO A 158 1.87 13.82 -0.38
C PRO A 158 2.48 12.41 -0.48
N LEU A 159 2.33 11.77 -1.66
CA LEU A 159 2.97 10.50 -2.01
C LEU A 159 3.77 10.66 -3.30
N LEU A 160 4.99 10.14 -3.32
CA LEU A 160 5.73 9.96 -4.56
C LEU A 160 5.16 8.73 -5.27
N VAL A 161 4.81 8.82 -6.55
CA VAL A 161 4.21 7.69 -7.28
C VAL A 161 4.92 7.48 -8.61
N SER A 162 5.33 6.24 -8.89
CA SER A 162 5.83 5.86 -10.21
C SER A 162 4.79 6.17 -11.28
N SER A 163 5.15 7.04 -12.24
CA SER A 163 4.20 7.58 -13.23
C SER A 163 3.53 6.49 -14.09
N CYS A 164 4.20 5.37 -14.34
CA CYS A 164 3.60 4.24 -15.05
C CYS A 164 2.44 3.57 -14.30
N LEU A 165 2.41 3.62 -12.96
CA LEU A 165 1.31 3.09 -12.15
C LEU A 165 0.02 3.89 -12.36
N LEU A 166 0.14 5.13 -12.82
CA LEU A 166 -0.96 6.04 -13.08
C LEU A 166 -1.56 5.89 -14.49
N GLY A 167 -1.02 4.97 -15.30
CA GLY A 167 -1.45 4.74 -16.68
C GLY A 167 -0.64 5.52 -17.73
N ASN A 168 0.41 6.25 -17.32
CA ASN A 168 1.28 6.93 -18.28
C ASN A 168 2.17 5.90 -19.01
N LYS A 169 2.19 5.98 -20.35
CA LYS A 169 2.88 5.03 -21.23
C LYS A 169 4.39 5.27 -21.31
N ILE A 170 5.07 5.26 -20.16
CA ILE A 170 6.47 5.69 -20.01
C ILE A 170 7.47 4.55 -19.72
N SER A 171 7.02 3.29 -19.78
CA SER A 171 7.92 2.14 -19.59
C SER A 171 8.90 2.00 -20.76
N TYR A 172 9.91 1.15 -20.59
CA TYR A 172 10.87 0.85 -21.66
C TYR A 172 10.21 0.33 -22.95
N LYS A 173 9.02 -0.28 -22.85
CA LYS A 173 8.21 -0.75 -24.00
C LYS A 173 7.28 0.31 -24.61
N GLY A 174 7.26 1.53 -24.08
CA GLY A 174 6.24 2.53 -24.47
C GLY A 174 4.82 2.17 -24.02
N THR A 175 4.70 1.37 -22.95
CA THR A 175 3.43 0.99 -22.31
C THR A 175 3.37 1.47 -20.86
N ASP A 176 2.21 1.33 -20.21
CA ASP A 176 2.06 1.64 -18.79
C ASP A 176 2.09 0.38 -17.89
N ASN A 177 2.08 0.63 -16.58
CA ASN A 177 1.94 -0.38 -15.54
C ASN A 177 0.79 -0.02 -14.60
N HIS A 178 -0.34 0.39 -15.18
CA HIS A 178 -1.52 0.80 -14.43
C HIS A 178 -1.81 -0.12 -13.25
N ASN A 179 -2.12 0.49 -12.10
CA ASN A 179 -2.61 -0.20 -10.92
C ASN A 179 -3.94 0.42 -10.45
N TYR A 180 -4.98 -0.41 -10.35
CA TYR A 180 -6.34 0.00 -10.00
C TYR A 180 -6.43 0.65 -8.61
N ILE A 181 -5.70 0.12 -7.63
CA ILE A 181 -5.69 0.68 -6.27
C ILE A 181 -5.14 2.11 -6.30
N VAL A 182 -4.02 2.33 -6.99
CA VAL A 182 -3.40 3.65 -7.13
C VAL A 182 -4.34 4.63 -7.83
N THR A 183 -4.87 4.28 -9.00
CA THR A 183 -5.62 5.23 -9.84
C THR A 183 -7.06 5.46 -9.41
N LYS A 184 -7.72 4.47 -8.80
CA LYS A 184 -9.13 4.54 -8.42
C LYS A 184 -9.37 4.68 -6.93
N LEU A 185 -8.58 4.02 -6.09
CA LEU A 185 -8.84 4.00 -4.64
C LEU A 185 -8.01 5.03 -3.87
N LEU A 186 -6.79 5.34 -4.33
CA LEU A 186 -5.88 6.24 -3.62
C LEU A 186 -5.84 7.67 -4.16
N LYS A 187 -6.15 7.89 -5.46
CA LYS A 187 -6.03 9.20 -6.14
C LYS A 187 -6.69 10.36 -5.38
N ASP A 188 -7.87 10.13 -4.80
CA ASP A 188 -8.61 11.16 -4.06
C ASP A 188 -8.30 11.21 -2.56
N ARG A 189 -7.33 10.41 -2.08
CA ARG A 189 -6.95 10.28 -0.66
C ARG A 189 -5.58 10.87 -0.35
N PHE A 190 -4.77 11.07 -1.38
CA PHE A 190 -3.40 11.57 -1.28
C PHE A 190 -3.14 12.67 -2.31
N LYS A 191 -2.09 13.46 -2.09
CA LYS A 191 -1.56 14.38 -3.10
C LYS A 191 -0.44 13.65 -3.85
N PHE A 192 -0.71 13.18 -5.06
CA PHE A 192 0.32 12.49 -5.84
C PHE A 192 1.33 13.47 -6.42
N ILE A 193 2.61 13.13 -6.24
CA ILE A 193 3.75 13.74 -6.94
C ILE A 193 4.33 12.64 -7.82
N GLU A 194 4.20 12.79 -9.13
CA GLU A 194 4.62 11.76 -10.07
C GLU A 194 6.13 11.77 -10.27
N THR A 195 6.72 10.60 -10.49
CA THR A 195 8.08 10.47 -11.00
C THR A 195 8.24 9.32 -11.98
N CYS A 196 9.02 9.52 -13.03
CA CYS A 196 9.70 8.44 -13.73
C CYS A 196 11.19 8.77 -13.74
N PRO A 197 11.99 8.16 -12.84
CA PRO A 197 13.42 8.45 -12.76
C PRO A 197 14.13 8.26 -14.10
N GLU A 198 13.79 7.22 -14.86
CA GLU A 198 14.42 6.94 -16.14
C GLU A 198 14.20 8.06 -17.18
N VAL A 199 12.96 8.53 -17.33
CA VAL A 199 12.62 9.60 -18.29
C VAL A 199 13.12 10.96 -17.80
N GLU A 200 12.98 11.24 -16.51
CA GLU A 200 13.50 12.46 -15.90
C GLU A 200 15.03 12.52 -15.95
N GLY A 201 15.68 11.36 -15.95
CA GLY A 201 17.11 11.18 -16.16
C GLY A 201 17.58 11.45 -17.59
N GLY A 202 16.67 11.52 -18.57
CA GLY A 202 16.96 11.81 -19.97
C GLY A 202 16.76 10.64 -20.92
N LEU A 203 16.29 9.47 -20.46
CA LEU A 203 16.03 8.33 -21.34
C LEU A 203 14.73 8.51 -22.11
N SER A 204 14.71 8.02 -23.34
CA SER A 204 13.54 8.04 -24.22
C SER A 204 12.42 7.10 -23.75
N THR A 205 11.27 7.24 -24.41
CA THR A 205 10.15 6.29 -24.32
C THR A 205 9.69 5.97 -25.74
N PRO A 206 9.75 4.71 -26.21
CA PRO A 206 10.39 3.56 -25.57
C PRO A 206 11.92 3.72 -25.45
N ARG A 207 12.57 2.81 -24.73
CA ARG A 207 14.03 2.73 -24.54
C ARG A 207 14.47 1.28 -24.48
N LEU A 208 15.76 1.04 -24.73
CA LEU A 208 16.33 -0.29 -24.56
C LEU A 208 16.17 -0.76 -23.10
N PRO A 209 15.84 -2.04 -22.86
CA PRO A 209 15.83 -2.57 -21.51
C PRO A 209 17.21 -2.41 -20.89
N ALA A 210 17.23 -2.04 -19.61
CA ALA A 210 18.45 -1.92 -18.84
C ALA A 210 18.28 -2.64 -17.51
N GLU A 211 19.37 -3.21 -17.02
CA GLU A 211 19.42 -3.92 -15.75
C GLU A 211 20.61 -3.40 -14.93
N ARG A 212 20.43 -3.38 -13.61
CA ARG A 212 21.44 -2.89 -12.68
C ARG A 212 22.40 -4.03 -12.35
N ASN A 213 23.70 -3.75 -12.43
CA ASN A 213 24.75 -4.61 -11.91
C ASN A 213 25.63 -3.77 -10.97
N CYS A 214 25.41 -3.96 -9.66
CA CYS A 214 26.04 -3.18 -8.60
C CYS A 214 25.81 -1.66 -8.81
N ASP A 215 26.87 -0.90 -9.07
CA ASP A 215 26.80 0.56 -9.24
C ASP A 215 26.52 1.02 -10.67
N ARG A 216 26.45 0.08 -11.62
CA ARG A 216 26.23 0.37 -13.05
C ARG A 216 24.87 -0.11 -13.51
N VAL A 217 24.33 0.58 -14.51
CA VAL A 217 23.12 0.18 -15.24
C VAL A 217 23.48 0.07 -16.71
N ILE A 218 23.43 -1.15 -17.22
CA ILE A 218 23.82 -1.48 -18.59
C ILE A 218 22.57 -1.88 -19.36
N ASN A 219 22.45 -1.44 -20.61
CA ASN A 219 21.35 -1.85 -21.48
C ASN A 219 21.68 -3.11 -22.29
N THR A 220 20.68 -3.65 -23.00
CA THR A 220 20.85 -4.87 -23.81
C THR A 220 21.89 -4.77 -24.93
N GLN A 221 22.34 -3.57 -25.29
CA GLN A 221 23.41 -3.33 -26.27
C GLN A 221 24.79 -3.13 -25.60
N GLY A 222 24.89 -3.27 -24.28
CA GLY A 222 26.13 -3.05 -23.55
C GLY A 222 26.46 -1.58 -23.28
N ILE A 223 25.54 -0.65 -23.60
CA ILE A 223 25.75 0.78 -23.34
C ILE A 223 25.47 1.06 -21.87
N ASP A 224 26.39 1.79 -21.24
CA ASP A 224 26.24 2.27 -19.87
C ASP A 224 25.32 3.49 -19.83
N VAL A 225 24.20 3.36 -19.11
CA VAL A 225 23.18 4.41 -18.92
C VAL A 225 23.08 4.83 -17.45
N THR A 226 24.12 4.56 -16.67
CA THR A 226 24.15 4.84 -15.22
C THR A 226 23.92 6.31 -14.91
N LYS A 227 24.43 7.21 -15.76
CA LYS A 227 24.33 8.66 -15.57
C LYS A 227 22.87 9.12 -15.56
N GLU A 228 22.07 8.65 -16.51
CA GLU A 228 20.66 8.97 -16.63
C GLU A 228 19.89 8.43 -15.41
N PHE A 229 20.17 7.19 -14.99
CA PHE A 229 19.55 6.60 -13.82
C PHE A 229 19.86 7.36 -12.52
N LYS A 230 21.12 7.75 -12.30
CA LYS A 230 21.53 8.55 -11.13
C LYS A 230 20.88 9.94 -11.14
N LEU A 231 20.92 10.64 -12.28
CA LEU A 231 20.26 11.95 -12.43
C LEU A 231 18.75 11.86 -12.19
N GLY A 232 18.12 10.80 -12.67
CA GLY A 232 16.71 10.49 -12.43
C GLY A 232 16.39 10.29 -10.95
N ALA A 233 17.23 9.52 -10.25
CA ALA A 233 17.11 9.29 -8.81
C ALA A 233 17.24 10.58 -8.00
N GLU A 234 18.22 11.44 -8.33
CA GLU A 234 18.39 12.74 -7.68
C GLU A 234 17.18 13.66 -7.88
N LYS A 235 16.60 13.68 -9.10
CA LYS A 235 15.37 14.44 -9.38
C LYS A 235 14.18 13.91 -8.57
N ALA A 236 14.03 12.58 -8.47
CA ALA A 236 13.01 11.96 -7.63
C ALA A 236 13.20 12.33 -6.15
N LEU A 237 14.44 12.26 -5.63
CA LEU A 237 14.77 12.66 -4.27
C LEU A 237 14.45 14.15 -4.04
N LYS A 238 14.83 15.04 -4.96
CA LYS A 238 14.51 16.47 -4.87
C LYS A 238 13.00 16.70 -4.74
N LYS A 239 12.18 16.00 -5.55
CA LYS A 239 10.71 16.07 -5.44
C LYS A 239 10.22 15.66 -4.05
N THR A 240 10.85 14.68 -3.41
CA THR A 240 10.49 14.27 -2.04
C THR A 240 10.76 15.36 -1.02
N PHE A 241 11.92 16.03 -1.09
CA PHE A 241 12.26 17.12 -0.19
C PHE A 241 11.36 18.34 -0.42
N ASP A 242 11.19 18.76 -1.67
CA ASP A 242 10.37 19.92 -2.05
C ASP A 242 8.90 19.79 -1.59
N ASN A 243 8.41 18.55 -1.45
CA ASN A 243 7.03 18.27 -1.08
C ASN A 243 6.88 17.62 0.30
N ASN A 244 7.95 17.47 1.09
CA ASN A 244 7.95 16.75 2.38
C ASN A 244 7.31 15.35 2.30
N ILE A 245 7.69 14.57 1.29
CA ILE A 245 7.18 13.20 1.09
C ILE A 245 7.94 12.23 1.99
N LYS A 246 7.20 11.32 2.64
CA LYS A 246 7.75 10.26 3.50
C LYS A 246 7.50 8.85 2.97
N ILE A 247 6.68 8.70 1.93
CA ILE A 247 6.30 7.40 1.36
C ILE A 247 6.32 7.50 -0.17
N ALA A 248 6.91 6.50 -0.84
CA ALA A 248 6.83 6.33 -2.28
C ALA A 248 6.14 5.01 -2.67
N LEU A 249 5.27 5.08 -3.67
CA LEU A 249 4.66 3.94 -4.35
C LEU A 249 5.46 3.66 -5.63
N LEU A 250 6.31 2.65 -5.58
CA LEU A 250 7.27 2.37 -6.64
C LEU A 250 6.96 1.07 -7.38
N LYS A 251 7.15 1.08 -8.71
CA LYS A 251 6.96 -0.11 -9.53
C LYS A 251 8.04 -1.15 -9.20
N GLY A 252 7.60 -2.36 -8.85
CA GLY A 252 8.48 -3.51 -8.60
C GLY A 252 9.36 -3.93 -9.79
N LYS A 253 10.49 -4.58 -9.48
CA LYS A 253 11.44 -5.17 -10.44
C LYS A 253 12.03 -4.21 -11.47
N SER A 254 12.02 -2.89 -11.22
CA SER A 254 12.69 -1.91 -12.07
C SER A 254 14.14 -1.69 -11.61
N PRO A 255 15.11 -1.49 -12.52
CA PRO A 255 16.47 -1.03 -12.16
C PRO A 255 16.50 0.34 -11.43
N SER A 256 15.45 1.15 -11.53
CA SER A 256 15.28 2.38 -10.73
C SER A 256 14.44 2.15 -9.49
N CYS A 257 13.27 1.54 -9.65
CA CYS A 257 12.18 1.57 -8.68
C CYS A 257 11.98 0.24 -7.91
N GLY A 258 12.68 -0.83 -8.26
CA GLY A 258 12.57 -2.13 -7.58
C GLY A 258 12.99 -2.04 -6.11
N ILE A 259 12.32 -2.76 -5.23
CA ILE A 259 12.67 -2.89 -3.82
C ILE A 259 12.80 -4.36 -3.46
N ASP A 260 13.83 -4.68 -2.67
CA ASP A 260 14.27 -6.00 -2.22
C ASP A 260 14.65 -6.99 -3.33
N THR A 261 14.10 -6.82 -4.54
CA THR A 261 14.37 -7.63 -5.71
C THR A 261 14.53 -6.81 -7.00
N ILE A 262 15.55 -7.17 -7.78
CA ILE A 262 15.83 -6.65 -9.12
C ILE A 262 16.25 -7.79 -10.06
N TYR A 263 16.29 -7.52 -11.36
CA TYR A 263 16.88 -8.45 -12.32
C TYR A 263 18.41 -8.51 -12.16
N ASP A 264 19.00 -9.66 -12.48
CA ASP A 264 20.41 -9.99 -12.23
C ASP A 264 21.44 -9.36 -13.18
N GLY A 265 21.00 -8.60 -14.17
CA GLY A 265 21.89 -7.99 -15.16
C GLY A 265 22.19 -8.88 -16.36
N THR A 266 21.69 -10.12 -16.40
CA THR A 266 21.94 -11.03 -17.54
C THR A 266 20.84 -10.97 -18.59
N PHE A 267 19.77 -10.19 -18.39
CA PHE A 267 18.60 -10.14 -19.26
C PHE A 267 17.88 -11.48 -19.45
N LYS A 268 18.11 -12.45 -18.55
CA LYS A 268 17.46 -13.77 -18.56
C LYS A 268 16.24 -13.84 -17.64
N LYS A 269 15.82 -12.68 -17.08
CA LYS A 269 14.72 -12.53 -16.12
C LYS A 269 14.94 -13.26 -14.79
N ASN A 270 16.18 -13.59 -14.44
CA ASN A 270 16.50 -14.05 -13.10
C ASN A 270 16.35 -12.88 -12.13
N ILE A 271 15.92 -13.18 -10.91
CA ILE A 271 15.69 -12.18 -9.87
C ILE A 271 16.67 -12.42 -8.74
N ILE A 272 17.37 -11.38 -8.34
CA ILE A 272 18.30 -11.38 -7.21
C ILE A 272 17.84 -10.40 -6.14
N SER A 273 18.38 -10.54 -4.93
CA SER A 273 18.17 -9.55 -3.88
C SER A 273 18.89 -8.26 -4.24
N GLY A 274 18.19 -7.13 -4.10
CA GLY A 274 18.73 -5.80 -4.34
C GLY A 274 17.64 -4.79 -4.66
N ASN A 275 18.01 -3.52 -4.64
CA ASN A 275 17.12 -2.42 -4.93
C ASN A 275 17.45 -1.78 -6.28
N GLY A 276 16.52 -1.00 -6.82
CA GLY A 276 16.82 -0.05 -7.87
C GLY A 276 17.55 1.19 -7.34
N ILE A 277 18.21 1.93 -8.24
CA ILE A 277 19.04 3.09 -7.85
C ILE A 277 18.22 4.17 -7.14
N THR A 278 17.00 4.45 -7.62
CA THR A 278 16.12 5.42 -6.98
C THR A 278 15.64 4.93 -5.62
N THR A 279 15.27 3.65 -5.51
CA THR A 279 14.87 3.04 -4.25
C THR A 279 15.95 3.17 -3.18
N ASP A 280 17.20 2.81 -3.50
CA ASP A 280 18.32 2.95 -2.56
C ASP A 280 18.48 4.39 -2.07
N LEU A 281 18.50 5.35 -3.01
CA LEU A 281 18.68 6.75 -2.67
C LEU A 281 17.54 7.27 -1.78
N LEU A 282 16.29 6.89 -2.05
CA LEU A 282 15.14 7.30 -1.26
C LEU A 282 15.15 6.67 0.14
N LEU A 283 15.48 5.38 0.26
CA LEU A 283 15.59 4.69 1.56
C LEU A 283 16.68 5.31 2.44
N LEU A 284 17.85 5.61 1.87
CA LEU A 284 18.96 6.29 2.57
C LEU A 284 18.56 7.68 3.09
N ASN A 285 17.54 8.30 2.51
CA ASN A 285 17.01 9.60 2.92
C ASN A 285 15.70 9.51 3.72
N GLY A 286 15.36 8.32 4.25
CA GLY A 286 14.23 8.13 5.16
C GLY A 286 12.86 8.20 4.49
N VAL A 287 12.77 7.85 3.20
CA VAL A 287 11.50 7.68 2.49
C VAL A 287 11.14 6.19 2.49
N ASP A 288 10.00 5.85 3.09
CA ASP A 288 9.50 4.48 3.07
C ASP A 288 8.99 4.10 1.68
N ILE A 289 9.27 2.87 1.24
CA ILE A 289 8.94 2.42 -0.11
C ILE A 289 7.92 1.28 -0.04
N ILE A 290 6.86 1.39 -0.84
CA ILE A 290 5.89 0.33 -1.03
C ILE A 290 5.99 -0.14 -2.47
N GLU A 291 6.29 -1.43 -2.65
CA GLU A 291 6.24 -2.06 -3.96
C GLU A 291 4.79 -2.13 -4.46
N VAL A 292 4.56 -1.65 -5.67
CA VAL A 292 3.29 -1.78 -6.37
C VAL A 292 3.50 -2.55 -7.67
N ASN A 293 2.73 -3.62 -7.80
CA ASN A 293 2.71 -4.43 -9.01
C ASN A 293 1.66 -3.91 -10.00
N LYS A 294 1.92 -4.13 -11.29
CA LYS A 294 0.91 -3.89 -12.34
C LYS A 294 -0.30 -4.79 -12.09
N ASP A 295 -1.51 -4.31 -12.39
CA ASP A 295 -2.69 -5.17 -12.36
C ASP A 295 -2.49 -6.40 -13.26
N GLU A 296 -2.78 -7.60 -12.75
CA GLU A 296 -2.92 -8.79 -13.59
C GLU A 296 -4.18 -8.59 -14.46
N GLN A 297 -4.01 -8.64 -15.79
CA GLN A 297 -5.13 -8.60 -16.75
C GLN A 297 -5.89 -9.91 -16.74
#